data_AF-A0A851NPD3-F1
#
_entry.id   AF-A0A851NPD3-F1
#
_cell.length_a   1.000
_cell.length_b   1.000
_cell.length_c   1.000
_cell.angle_alpha   90.00
_cell.angle_beta   90.00
_cell.angle_gamma   90.00
#
_symmetry.space_group_name_H-M   'P 1'
#
loop_
_entity.id
_entity.type
_entity.pdbx_description
1 polymer ?
#
loop_
_entity_poly.entity_id
_entity_poly.type
_entity_poly.pdbx_seq_one_letter_code
_entity_poly.pdbx_strand_id
1 'polypeptide(L)'
;QVLSLPIVVIVHGNQDNNAKATVLWDNAFSEIDRVPFVVAERVPWEKMCDTLNLKFMAEVQTTKGLLKEHYFFLAQKIFNDHSASLEDFQSRSVSWAQFNKEILPGRGFTFWQWFDGVLDLTKRCLKSYWSDRLIIGFISKQYVCKLLSTEPDGTFLLRFSDSEIGGVTIAHVIRGKDGSSQVENIQPFSAKDLSIRSLGDRIRDLGQLRNLYPGTPKDQAFGSHYNSER
;
A
#
# COMPACT_ATOMS: atom_id res chain seq x y z
N GLN A 1 32.21 -28.33 -0.69
CA GLN A 1 32.02 -27.01 -0.05
C GLN A 1 30.57 -26.60 -0.27
N VAL A 2 29.88 -26.11 0.75
CA VAL A 2 28.48 -25.66 0.65
C VAL A 2 28.48 -24.14 0.81
N LEU A 3 27.75 -23.44 -0.06
CA LEU A 3 27.57 -21.99 0.00
C LEU A 3 26.19 -21.68 0.59
N SER A 4 26.07 -20.62 1.40
CA SER A 4 24.78 -20.12 1.87
C SER A 4 24.03 -19.37 0.78
N LEU A 5 22.76 -19.06 1.02
CA LEU A 5 22.08 -17.98 0.30
C LEU A 5 22.82 -16.64 0.51
N PRO A 6 22.69 -15.66 -0.40
CA PRO A 6 23.35 -14.37 -0.26
C PRO A 6 22.86 -13.61 0.97
N ILE A 7 23.79 -12.90 1.61
CA ILE A 7 23.55 -12.12 2.82
C ILE A 7 24.00 -10.69 2.55
N VAL A 8 23.20 -9.71 2.95
CA VAL A 8 23.57 -8.30 2.93
C VAL A 8 23.92 -7.87 4.36
N VAL A 9 25.16 -7.40 4.55
CA VAL A 9 25.63 -6.87 5.84
C VAL A 9 25.42 -5.35 5.84
N ILE A 10 24.72 -4.87 6.86
CA ILE A 10 24.48 -3.43 7.08
C ILE A 10 25.26 -2.95 8.30
N VAL A 11 25.65 -1.68 8.30
CA VAL A 11 26.35 -1.02 9.42
C VAL A 11 25.46 -0.06 10.19
N HIS A 12 24.32 0.33 9.60
CA HIS A 12 23.36 1.23 10.24
C HIS A 12 21.92 0.91 9.82
N GLY A 13 20.95 1.12 10.72
CA GLY A 13 19.55 0.74 10.51
C GLY A 13 18.86 1.43 9.32
N ASN A 14 19.34 2.59 8.88
CA ASN A 14 18.83 3.25 7.68
C ASN A 14 19.13 2.48 6.37
N GLN A 15 20.04 1.51 6.38
CA GLN A 15 20.35 0.66 5.24
C GLN A 15 19.44 -0.57 5.15
N ASP A 16 18.70 -0.88 6.21
CA ASP A 16 17.86 -2.08 6.31
C ASP A 16 16.83 -2.18 5.17
N ASN A 17 16.17 -1.07 4.84
CA ASN A 17 15.19 -1.04 3.75
C ASN A 17 15.80 -1.47 2.40
N ASN A 18 16.98 -0.93 2.06
CA ASN A 18 17.68 -1.28 0.82
C ASN A 18 18.21 -2.73 0.85
N ALA A 19 18.71 -3.18 2.00
CA ALA A 19 19.16 -4.56 2.18
C ALA A 19 18.02 -5.56 1.98
N LYS A 20 16.84 -5.29 2.55
CA LYS A 20 15.62 -6.08 2.33
C LYS A 20 15.24 -6.17 0.86
N ALA A 21 15.33 -5.06 0.12
CA ALA A 21 15.05 -5.03 -1.32
C ALA A 21 15.98 -5.97 -2.09
N THR A 22 17.28 -5.92 -1.78
CA THR A 22 18.30 -6.73 -2.45
C THR A 22 18.07 -8.22 -2.19
N VAL A 23 17.82 -8.59 -0.94
CA VAL A 23 17.53 -9.98 -0.57
C VAL A 23 16.22 -10.45 -1.20
N LEU A 24 15.18 -9.60 -1.24
CA LEU A 24 13.90 -9.95 -1.87
C LEU A 24 14.07 -10.21 -3.37
N TRP A 25 14.76 -9.32 -4.08
CA TRP A 25 14.98 -9.45 -5.53
C TRP A 25 15.80 -10.69 -5.87
N ASP A 26 16.87 -10.93 -5.10
CA ASP A 26 17.71 -12.12 -5.27
C ASP A 26 16.88 -13.40 -5.04
N ASN A 27 16.22 -13.53 -3.89
CA ASN A 27 15.44 -14.72 -3.56
C ASN A 27 14.31 -15.00 -4.56
N ALA A 28 13.70 -13.95 -5.12
CA ALA A 28 12.56 -14.10 -6.03
C ALA A 28 12.97 -14.47 -7.45
N PHE A 29 14.14 -14.01 -7.92
CA PHE A 29 14.48 -14.01 -9.34
C PHE A 29 15.82 -14.66 -9.67
N SER A 30 16.38 -15.42 -8.72
CA SER A 30 17.56 -16.26 -8.95
C SER A 30 17.25 -17.44 -9.85
N GLU A 31 18.10 -17.69 -10.84
CA GLU A 31 18.12 -18.94 -11.60
C GLU A 31 18.89 -20.03 -10.82
N ILE A 32 18.50 -21.30 -10.99
CA ILE A 32 19.03 -22.43 -10.21
C ILE A 32 20.54 -22.62 -10.42
N ASP A 33 21.01 -22.51 -11.66
CA ASP A 33 22.42 -22.76 -12.05
C ASP A 33 23.21 -21.46 -12.30
N ARG A 34 22.81 -20.35 -11.67
CA ARG A 34 23.51 -19.08 -11.83
C ARG A 34 24.94 -19.12 -11.25
N VAL A 35 25.81 -18.28 -11.79
CA VAL A 35 27.05 -17.91 -11.09
C VAL A 35 26.67 -17.12 -9.82
N PRO A 36 27.03 -17.57 -8.60
CA PRO A 36 26.72 -16.83 -7.39
C PRO A 36 27.34 -15.41 -7.44
N PHE A 37 26.61 -14.31 -7.25
CA PHE A 37 25.17 -14.15 -6.97
C PHE A 37 24.49 -13.29 -8.05
N VAL A 38 24.62 -13.68 -9.32
CA VAL A 38 24.04 -12.96 -10.47
C VAL A 38 22.52 -13.07 -10.47
N VAL A 39 21.80 -11.96 -10.60
CA VAL A 39 20.34 -11.93 -10.69
C VAL A 39 19.91 -11.04 -11.85
N ALA A 40 18.77 -11.36 -12.49
CA ALA A 40 18.26 -10.60 -13.63
C ALA A 40 18.05 -9.11 -13.27
N GLU A 41 18.49 -8.21 -14.14
CA GLU A 41 18.26 -6.76 -13.95
C GLU A 41 16.81 -6.35 -14.22
N ARG A 42 16.07 -7.15 -14.99
CA ARG A 42 14.66 -6.91 -15.33
C ARG A 42 13.88 -8.20 -15.21
N VAL A 43 12.64 -8.09 -14.73
CA VAL A 43 11.73 -9.23 -14.57
C VAL A 43 10.33 -8.89 -15.07
N PRO A 44 9.56 -9.88 -15.54
CA PRO A 44 8.16 -9.66 -15.88
C PRO A 44 7.38 -9.07 -14.71
N TRP A 45 6.51 -8.09 -14.98
CA TRP A 45 5.72 -7.43 -13.95
C TRP A 45 4.81 -8.40 -13.19
N GLU A 46 4.27 -9.41 -13.87
CA GLU A 46 3.46 -10.47 -13.26
C GLU A 46 4.23 -11.21 -12.15
N LYS A 47 5.48 -11.65 -12.42
CA LYS A 47 6.34 -12.30 -11.41
C LYS A 47 6.65 -11.36 -10.24
N MET A 48 6.78 -10.06 -10.50
CA MET A 48 6.93 -9.06 -9.45
C MET A 48 5.65 -8.92 -8.60
N CYS A 49 4.46 -8.93 -9.21
CA CYS A 49 3.19 -8.91 -8.48
C CYS A 49 3.07 -10.08 -7.51
N ASP A 50 3.41 -11.29 -7.96
CA ASP A 50 3.41 -12.49 -7.10
C ASP A 50 4.39 -12.33 -5.93
N THR A 51 5.59 -11.83 -6.22
CA THR A 51 6.63 -11.58 -5.21
C THR A 51 6.17 -10.57 -4.16
N LEU A 52 5.59 -9.44 -4.59
CA LEU A 52 5.05 -8.41 -3.72
C LEU A 52 3.91 -8.94 -2.85
N ASN A 53 3.02 -9.76 -3.42
CA ASN A 53 1.91 -10.35 -2.70
C ASN A 53 2.37 -11.36 -1.64
N LEU A 54 3.28 -12.27 -2.00
CA LEU A 54 3.87 -13.22 -1.06
C LEU A 54 4.59 -12.49 0.08
N LYS A 55 5.40 -11.49 -0.25
CA LYS A 55 6.08 -10.66 0.74
C LYS A 55 5.09 -9.92 1.63
N PHE A 56 4.03 -9.35 1.06
CA PHE A 56 2.99 -8.65 1.81
C PHE A 56 2.29 -9.55 2.81
N MET A 57 1.78 -10.71 2.37
CA MET A 57 1.09 -11.66 3.23
C MET A 57 2.00 -12.19 4.34
N ALA A 58 3.26 -12.50 4.02
CA ALA A 58 4.23 -13.00 4.99
C ALA A 58 4.60 -11.93 6.04
N GLU A 59 4.88 -10.69 5.61
CA GLU A 59 5.32 -9.62 6.50
C GLU A 59 4.18 -9.12 7.40
N VAL A 60 2.97 -8.97 6.84
CA VAL A 60 1.77 -8.56 7.59
C VAL A 60 1.17 -9.74 8.38
N GLN A 61 1.56 -10.97 8.07
CA GLN A 61 1.03 -12.20 8.65
C GLN A 61 -0.50 -12.32 8.47
N THR A 62 -0.97 -12.12 7.24
CA THR A 62 -2.38 -12.19 6.87
C THR A 62 -2.60 -13.22 5.77
N THR A 63 -3.79 -13.82 5.74
CA THR A 63 -4.22 -14.70 4.63
C THR A 63 -4.91 -13.91 3.51
N LYS A 64 -5.11 -12.60 3.69
CA LYS A 64 -5.73 -11.71 2.72
C LYS A 64 -4.65 -10.99 1.91
N GLY A 65 -4.39 -11.47 0.70
CA GLY A 65 -3.42 -10.87 -0.21
C GLY A 65 -3.91 -9.63 -0.94
N LEU A 66 -3.05 -9.15 -1.85
CA LEU A 66 -3.32 -8.10 -2.81
C LEU A 66 -4.34 -8.58 -3.88
N LEU A 67 -5.12 -7.63 -4.40
CA LEU A 67 -6.15 -7.87 -5.41
C LEU A 67 -5.71 -7.33 -6.77
N LYS A 68 -6.43 -7.70 -7.83
CA LYS A 68 -6.18 -7.28 -9.20
C LYS A 68 -6.13 -5.75 -9.35
N GLU A 69 -7.07 -5.03 -8.71
CA GLU A 69 -7.06 -3.57 -8.65
C GLU A 69 -5.83 -2.98 -7.95
N HIS A 70 -5.27 -3.66 -6.94
CA HIS A 70 -4.06 -3.19 -6.26
C HIS A 70 -2.85 -3.26 -7.19
N TYR A 71 -2.72 -4.34 -7.96
CA TYR A 71 -1.64 -4.47 -8.94
C TYR A 71 -1.72 -3.40 -10.02
N PHE A 72 -2.93 -3.02 -10.44
CA PHE A 72 -3.11 -1.90 -11.38
C PHE A 72 -2.54 -0.60 -10.82
N PHE A 73 -2.91 -0.23 -9.59
CA PHE A 73 -2.37 0.95 -8.93
C PHE A 73 -0.84 0.89 -8.77
N LEU A 74 -0.31 -0.27 -8.35
CA LEU A 74 1.13 -0.46 -8.18
C LEU A 74 1.87 -0.33 -9.52
N ALA A 75 1.30 -0.84 -10.62
CA ALA A 75 1.84 -0.71 -11.96
C ALA A 75 1.88 0.77 -12.41
N GLN A 76 0.77 1.50 -12.23
CA GLN A 76 0.73 2.93 -12.53
C GLN A 76 1.80 3.70 -11.74
N LYS A 77 2.00 3.34 -10.46
CA LYS A 77 2.99 3.98 -9.59
C LYS A 77 4.44 3.69 -10.03
N ILE A 78 4.80 2.43 -10.27
CA ILE A 78 6.18 2.05 -10.57
C ILE A 78 6.61 2.44 -11.99
N PHE A 79 5.68 2.38 -12.96
CA PHE A 79 5.95 2.76 -14.34
C PHE A 79 5.68 4.23 -14.62
N ASN A 80 5.11 4.96 -13.67
CA ASN A 80 4.66 6.34 -13.83
C ASN A 80 3.77 6.53 -15.08
N ASP A 81 2.84 5.59 -15.27
CA ASP A 81 1.94 5.57 -16.42
C ASP A 81 0.49 5.51 -15.95
N HIS A 82 -0.15 6.68 -15.90
CA HIS A 82 -1.55 6.82 -15.46
C HIS A 82 -2.56 6.68 -16.60
N SER A 83 -2.08 6.61 -17.85
CA SER A 83 -2.91 6.44 -19.06
C SER A 83 -3.11 4.98 -19.46
N ALA A 84 -2.20 4.10 -19.06
CA ALA A 84 -2.23 2.69 -19.40
C ALA A 84 -3.45 1.96 -18.81
N SER A 85 -3.98 1.04 -19.61
CA SER A 85 -4.96 0.03 -19.20
C SER A 85 -4.28 -1.10 -18.42
N LEU A 86 -5.08 -2.00 -17.87
CA LEU A 86 -4.54 -3.15 -17.15
C LEU A 86 -3.81 -4.11 -18.10
N GLU A 87 -4.34 -4.30 -19.31
CA GLU A 87 -3.76 -5.17 -20.34
C GLU A 87 -2.36 -4.68 -20.75
N ASP A 88 -2.16 -3.36 -20.80
CA ASP A 88 -0.86 -2.75 -21.15
C ASP A 88 0.27 -3.08 -20.16
N PHE A 89 -0.07 -3.49 -18.93
CA PHE A 89 0.91 -3.84 -17.91
C PHE A 89 1.29 -5.32 -17.91
N GLN A 90 0.49 -6.20 -18.50
CA GLN A 90 0.73 -7.66 -18.46
C GLN A 90 2.03 -8.06 -19.16
N SER A 91 2.40 -7.37 -20.24
CA SER A 91 3.62 -7.63 -21.00
C SER A 91 4.84 -6.82 -20.53
N ARG A 92 4.67 -5.94 -19.52
CA ARG A 92 5.78 -5.08 -19.06
C ARG A 92 6.78 -5.85 -18.22
N SER A 93 8.00 -5.33 -18.25
CA SER A 93 9.09 -5.77 -17.38
C SER A 93 9.58 -4.62 -16.51
N VAL A 94 9.71 -4.87 -15.22
CA VAL A 94 10.26 -3.93 -14.23
C VAL A 94 11.75 -4.16 -14.06
N SER A 95 12.55 -3.09 -14.02
CA SER A 95 13.98 -3.18 -13.70
C SER A 95 14.28 -3.05 -12.20
N TRP A 96 15.42 -3.57 -11.76
CA TRP A 96 15.93 -3.32 -10.41
C TRP A 96 16.06 -1.82 -10.10
N ALA A 97 16.45 -1.03 -11.11
CA ALA A 97 16.57 0.40 -10.97
C ALA A 97 15.19 1.05 -10.69
N GLN A 98 14.17 0.73 -11.47
CA GLN A 98 12.79 1.20 -11.23
C GLN A 98 12.24 0.76 -9.86
N PHE A 99 12.62 -0.43 -9.42
CA PHE A 99 12.16 -0.99 -8.15
C PHE A 99 12.77 -0.30 -6.92
N ASN A 100 14.10 -0.11 -6.89
CA ASN A 100 14.79 0.37 -5.69
C ASN A 100 16.02 1.29 -5.91
N LYS A 101 16.16 1.94 -7.07
CA LYS A 101 17.18 2.99 -7.27
C LYS A 101 16.60 4.31 -7.74
N GLU A 102 15.65 4.26 -8.67
CA GLU A 102 14.99 5.43 -9.24
C GLU A 102 13.99 6.00 -8.22
N ILE A 103 14.06 7.32 -8.03
CA ILE A 103 13.14 8.04 -7.16
C ILE A 103 11.84 8.26 -7.91
N LEU A 104 10.71 8.02 -7.23
CA LEU A 104 9.40 8.24 -7.81
C LEU A 104 9.21 9.73 -8.16
N PRO A 105 8.59 10.05 -9.31
CA PRO A 105 8.38 11.45 -9.72
C PRO A 105 7.67 12.28 -8.65
N GLY A 106 8.26 13.44 -8.32
CA GLY A 106 7.72 14.34 -7.30
C GLY A 106 7.81 13.83 -5.85
N ARG A 107 8.61 12.79 -5.61
CA ARG A 107 8.86 12.19 -4.29
C ARG A 107 10.35 12.25 -3.93
N GLY A 108 10.65 11.91 -2.67
CA GLY A 108 12.01 11.74 -2.16
C GLY A 108 12.40 10.30 -1.90
N PHE A 109 11.68 9.34 -2.48
CA PHE A 109 11.82 7.91 -2.20
C PHE A 109 11.54 7.03 -3.43
N THR A 110 12.09 5.81 -3.42
CA THR A 110 11.90 4.77 -4.45
C THR A 110 10.54 4.08 -4.30
N PHE A 111 10.17 3.27 -5.30
CA PHE A 111 8.98 2.42 -5.21
C PHE A 111 9.04 1.46 -4.01
N TRP A 112 10.16 0.75 -3.85
CA TRP A 112 10.32 -0.20 -2.75
C TRP A 112 10.27 0.48 -1.38
N GLN A 113 10.93 1.64 -1.20
CA GLN A 113 10.87 2.40 0.05
C GLN A 113 9.42 2.73 0.44
N TRP A 114 8.61 3.15 -0.53
CA TRP A 114 7.19 3.40 -0.31
C TRP A 114 6.42 2.12 0.05
N PHE A 115 6.62 1.04 -0.71
CA PHE A 115 5.92 -0.23 -0.49
C PHE A 115 6.27 -0.87 0.86
N ASP A 116 7.55 -0.89 1.24
CA ASP A 116 8.01 -1.39 2.53
C ASP A 116 7.49 -0.54 3.69
N GLY A 117 7.36 0.79 3.51
CA GLY A 117 6.68 1.64 4.49
C GLY A 117 5.21 1.26 4.70
N VAL A 118 4.50 0.89 3.63
CA VAL A 118 3.14 0.36 3.72
C VAL A 118 3.12 -1.00 4.43
N LEU A 119 4.10 -1.88 4.18
CA LEU A 119 4.25 -3.15 4.89
C LEU A 119 4.41 -2.93 6.39
N ASP A 120 5.35 -2.06 6.80
CA ASP A 120 5.60 -1.79 8.21
C ASP A 120 4.38 -1.19 8.91
N LEU A 121 3.75 -0.17 8.29
CA LEU A 121 2.52 0.42 8.82
C LEU A 121 1.42 -0.63 9.00
N THR A 122 1.24 -1.48 7.99
CA THR A 122 0.16 -2.48 8.01
C THR A 122 0.44 -3.53 9.07
N LYS A 123 1.66 -4.06 9.12
CA LYS A 123 2.10 -5.03 10.12
C LYS A 123 1.91 -4.50 11.54
N ARG A 124 2.30 -3.26 11.80
CA ARG A 124 2.32 -2.68 13.14
C ARG A 124 0.95 -2.19 13.62
N CYS A 125 0.15 -1.62 12.72
CA CYS A 125 -1.03 -0.86 13.11
C CYS A 125 -2.32 -1.31 12.40
N LEU A 126 -2.24 -1.92 11.22
CA LEU A 126 -3.43 -2.10 10.35
C LEU A 126 -3.78 -3.55 10.04
N LYS A 127 -3.06 -4.54 10.59
CA LYS A 127 -3.22 -5.97 10.28
C LYS A 127 -4.66 -6.45 10.41
N SER A 128 -5.34 -6.08 11.50
CA SER A 128 -6.73 -6.48 11.77
C SER A 128 -7.67 -5.85 10.74
N TYR A 129 -7.62 -4.54 10.55
CA TYR A 129 -8.42 -3.81 9.57
C TYR A 129 -8.23 -4.30 8.12
N TRP A 130 -6.99 -4.66 7.75
CA TRP A 130 -6.69 -5.24 6.44
C TRP A 130 -7.30 -6.64 6.28
N SER A 131 -7.16 -7.48 7.30
CA SER A 131 -7.70 -8.85 7.30
C SER A 131 -9.23 -8.87 7.23
N ASP A 132 -9.87 -7.85 7.82
CA ASP A 132 -11.32 -7.63 7.78
C ASP A 132 -11.79 -6.95 6.48
N ARG A 133 -10.87 -6.67 5.53
CA ARG A 133 -11.14 -5.99 4.25
C ARG A 133 -11.77 -4.59 4.40
N LEU A 134 -11.43 -3.88 5.48
CA LEU A 134 -11.89 -2.51 5.73
C LEU A 134 -11.04 -1.45 5.01
N ILE A 135 -9.86 -1.83 4.54
CA ILE A 135 -8.90 -0.96 3.86
C ILE A 135 -8.82 -1.37 2.39
N ILE A 136 -9.13 -0.43 1.49
CA ILE A 136 -8.83 -0.59 0.05
C ILE A 136 -7.32 -0.47 -0.15
N GLY A 137 -6.69 0.54 0.47
CA GLY A 137 -5.24 0.67 0.54
C GLY A 137 -4.62 1.16 -0.77
N PHE A 138 -4.52 0.29 -1.78
CA PHE A 138 -3.81 0.56 -3.04
C PHE A 138 -4.75 1.18 -4.07
N ILE A 139 -4.99 2.48 -3.97
CA ILE A 139 -5.91 3.22 -4.84
C ILE A 139 -5.46 4.68 -5.00
N SER A 140 -5.51 5.20 -6.23
CA SER A 140 -5.06 6.56 -6.54
C SER A 140 -6.08 7.61 -6.10
N LYS A 141 -5.60 8.81 -5.77
CA LYS A 141 -6.47 9.94 -5.43
C LYS A 141 -7.48 10.23 -6.55
N GLN A 142 -7.07 10.16 -7.83
CA GLN A 142 -7.99 10.39 -8.95
C GLN A 142 -9.12 9.36 -8.99
N TYR A 143 -8.79 8.08 -8.81
CA TYR A 143 -9.80 7.02 -8.86
C TYR A 143 -10.75 7.08 -7.67
N VAL A 144 -10.23 7.41 -6.48
CA VAL A 144 -11.06 7.68 -5.29
C VAL A 144 -12.04 8.84 -5.53
N CYS A 145 -11.58 9.94 -6.13
CA CYS A 145 -12.48 11.06 -6.45
C CYS A 145 -13.61 10.63 -7.40
N LYS A 146 -13.32 9.78 -8.39
CA LYS A 146 -14.32 9.23 -9.31
C LYS A 146 -15.29 8.27 -8.61
N LEU A 147 -14.79 7.46 -7.68
CA LEU A 147 -15.57 6.46 -6.96
C LEU A 147 -16.53 7.10 -5.97
N LEU A 148 -16.06 8.06 -5.18
CA LEU A 148 -16.83 8.68 -4.11
C LEU A 148 -17.76 9.81 -4.60
N SER A 149 -17.53 10.41 -5.78
CA SER A 149 -18.36 11.52 -6.26
C SER A 149 -19.83 11.15 -6.47
N THR A 150 -20.12 9.88 -6.74
CA THR A 150 -21.48 9.35 -6.93
C THR A 150 -22.12 8.87 -5.64
N GLU A 151 -21.34 8.74 -4.57
CA GLU A 151 -21.77 8.18 -3.28
C GLU A 151 -22.49 9.22 -2.41
N PRO A 152 -23.33 8.79 -1.44
CA PRO A 152 -24.02 9.70 -0.53
C PRO A 152 -23.05 10.39 0.44
N ASP A 153 -23.49 11.54 0.98
CA ASP A 153 -22.73 12.34 1.94
C ASP A 153 -22.21 11.51 3.13
N GLY A 154 -20.95 11.74 3.49
CA GLY A 154 -20.27 11.01 4.57
C GLY A 154 -19.81 9.60 4.21
N THR A 155 -19.92 9.19 2.94
CA THR A 155 -19.28 7.96 2.45
C THR A 155 -17.77 8.14 2.37
N PHE A 156 -17.02 7.16 2.88
CA PHE A 156 -15.56 7.24 2.97
C PHE A 156 -14.88 5.92 2.68
N LEU A 157 -13.58 5.98 2.40
CA LEU A 157 -12.70 4.83 2.26
C LEU A 157 -11.30 5.11 2.79
N LEU A 158 -10.57 4.03 3.07
CA LEU A 158 -9.20 4.07 3.56
C LEU A 158 -8.21 3.71 2.45
N ARG A 159 -7.18 4.53 2.28
CA ARG A 159 -6.11 4.31 1.28
C ARG A 159 -4.74 4.64 1.85
N PHE A 160 -3.70 4.05 1.28
CA PHE A 160 -2.33 4.43 1.60
C PHE A 160 -1.98 5.77 0.96
N SER A 161 -1.17 6.56 1.65
CA SER A 161 -0.70 7.85 1.17
C SER A 161 0.27 7.64 0.01
N ASP A 162 0.10 8.41 -1.06
CA ASP A 162 1.06 8.44 -2.18
C ASP A 162 2.26 9.33 -1.89
N SER A 163 2.12 10.28 -0.94
CA SER A 163 3.09 11.33 -0.66
C SER A 163 3.97 11.07 0.54
N GLU A 164 3.56 10.16 1.42
CA GLU A 164 4.24 9.87 2.68
C GLU A 164 4.49 8.37 2.79
N ILE A 165 5.72 8.00 3.19
CA ILE A 165 6.06 6.61 3.48
C ILE A 165 5.33 6.19 4.76
N GLY A 166 4.64 5.05 4.71
CA GLY A 166 3.98 4.50 5.90
C GLY A 166 2.84 5.38 6.44
N GLY A 167 2.11 6.05 5.56
CA GLY A 167 0.90 6.81 5.90
C GLY A 167 -0.38 6.15 5.39
N VAL A 168 -1.45 6.17 6.19
CA VAL A 168 -2.82 5.82 5.77
C VAL A 168 -3.72 7.06 5.87
N THR A 169 -4.53 7.33 4.86
CA THR A 169 -5.44 8.49 4.81
C THR A 169 -6.88 8.05 4.59
N ILE A 170 -7.81 8.90 5.02
CA ILE A 170 -9.24 8.75 4.84
C ILE A 170 -9.65 9.73 3.74
N ALA A 171 -10.29 9.21 2.70
CA ALA A 171 -10.98 10.03 1.72
C ALA A 171 -12.49 9.92 1.93
N HIS A 172 -13.20 11.03 1.93
CA HIS A 172 -14.65 11.05 2.10
C HIS A 172 -15.32 12.07 1.19
N VAL A 173 -16.56 11.80 0.82
CA VAL A 173 -17.39 12.75 0.06
C VAL A 173 -18.17 13.64 1.02
N ILE A 174 -18.20 14.93 0.67
CA ILE A 174 -19.05 15.95 1.28
C ILE A 174 -19.99 16.45 0.20
N ARG A 175 -21.30 16.48 0.49
CA ARG A 175 -22.28 17.10 -0.40
C ARG A 175 -22.74 18.44 0.13
N GLY A 176 -22.59 19.47 -0.69
CA GLY A 176 -23.11 20.80 -0.42
C GLY A 176 -24.64 20.85 -0.52
N LYS A 177 -25.24 21.85 0.13
CA LYS A 177 -26.70 22.09 0.05
C LYS A 177 -27.16 22.47 -1.37
N ASP A 178 -26.23 22.92 -2.20
CA ASP A 178 -26.40 23.25 -3.61
C ASP A 178 -26.33 22.01 -4.53
N GLY A 179 -26.13 20.82 -3.97
CA GLY A 179 -25.98 19.57 -4.73
C GLY A 179 -24.56 19.34 -5.27
N SER A 180 -23.62 20.24 -4.99
CA SER A 180 -22.21 20.02 -5.31
C SER A 180 -21.64 18.86 -4.49
N SER A 181 -20.69 18.12 -5.06
CA SER A 181 -20.02 17.00 -4.40
C SER A 181 -18.51 17.23 -4.44
N GLN A 182 -17.88 17.18 -3.27
CA GLN A 182 -16.44 17.34 -3.13
C GLN A 182 -15.85 16.16 -2.36
N VAL A 183 -14.73 15.63 -2.84
CA VAL A 183 -14.00 14.56 -2.16
C VAL A 183 -12.81 15.18 -1.42
N GLU A 184 -12.84 15.08 -0.10
CA GLU A 184 -11.78 15.56 0.77
C GLU A 184 -10.90 14.40 1.24
N ASN A 185 -9.63 14.70 1.49
CA ASN A 185 -8.67 13.73 2.04
C ASN A 185 -8.15 14.29 3.36
N ILE A 186 -8.33 13.54 4.43
CA ILE A 186 -7.77 13.87 5.74
C ILE A 186 -6.25 13.67 5.69
N GLN A 187 -5.51 14.46 6.45
CA GLN A 187 -4.05 14.29 6.58
C GLN A 187 -3.72 12.82 6.90
N PRO A 188 -2.71 12.21 6.23
CA PRO A 188 -2.35 10.84 6.51
C PRO A 188 -1.92 10.63 7.96
N PHE A 189 -2.25 9.46 8.49
CA PHE A 189 -1.83 9.00 9.81
C PHE A 189 -0.61 8.09 9.65
N SER A 190 0.46 8.42 10.37
CA SER A 190 1.64 7.59 10.50
C SER A 190 1.44 6.53 11.59
N ALA A 191 2.35 5.56 11.67
CA ALA A 191 2.34 4.59 12.76
C ALA A 191 2.46 5.23 14.15
N LYS A 192 3.11 6.40 14.26
CA LYS A 192 3.21 7.18 15.50
C LYS A 192 1.85 7.78 15.88
N ASP A 193 1.09 8.27 14.91
CA ASP A 193 -0.25 8.81 15.17
C ASP A 193 -1.21 7.71 15.62
N LEU A 194 -1.10 6.53 14.98
CA LEU A 194 -1.92 5.37 15.29
C LEU A 194 -1.56 4.71 16.62
N SER A 195 -0.32 4.86 17.11
CA SER A 195 0.05 4.40 18.45
C SER A 195 -0.50 5.30 19.56
N ILE A 196 -0.74 6.59 19.27
CA ILE A 196 -1.37 7.52 20.22
C ILE A 196 -2.88 7.27 20.29
N ARG A 197 -3.53 7.06 19.14
CA ARG A 197 -4.96 6.76 19.05
C ARG A 197 -5.21 5.89 17.83
N SER A 198 -5.88 4.75 18.06
CA SER A 198 -6.14 3.73 17.04
C SER A 198 -6.89 4.31 15.83
N LEU A 199 -6.77 3.64 14.68
CA LEU A 199 -7.50 4.04 13.48
C LEU A 199 -9.02 3.96 13.69
N GLY A 200 -9.48 2.91 14.38
CA GLY A 200 -10.90 2.75 14.73
C GLY A 200 -11.45 3.90 15.56
N ASP A 201 -10.74 4.31 16.62
CA ASP A 201 -11.15 5.44 17.45
C ASP A 201 -11.13 6.76 16.70
N ARG A 202 -10.11 7.00 15.86
CA ARG A 202 -10.06 8.20 15.01
C ARG A 202 -11.25 8.27 14.06
N ILE A 203 -11.63 7.14 13.45
CA ILE A 203 -12.81 7.04 12.59
C ILE A 203 -14.10 7.27 13.39
N ARG A 204 -14.19 6.74 14.62
CA ARG A 204 -15.32 6.95 15.53
C ARG A 204 -15.56 8.43 15.81
N ASP A 205 -14.49 9.17 16.14
CA ASP A 205 -14.56 10.59 16.51
C ASP A 205 -14.99 11.52 15.37
N LEU A 206 -14.75 11.12 14.12
CA LEU A 206 -15.12 11.91 12.94
C LEU A 206 -16.62 11.75 12.64
N GLY A 207 -17.42 12.68 13.17
CA GLY A 207 -18.88 12.68 13.01
C GLY A 207 -19.37 12.87 11.57
N GLN A 208 -18.53 13.40 10.67
CA GLN A 208 -18.85 13.50 9.24
C GLN A 208 -18.77 12.16 8.50
N LEU A 209 -18.05 11.16 9.05
CA LEU A 209 -17.94 9.84 8.44
C LEU A 209 -19.14 8.98 8.84
N ARG A 210 -19.87 8.45 7.86
CA ARG A 210 -21.13 7.73 8.06
C ARG A 210 -21.06 6.30 7.55
N ASN A 211 -20.66 6.11 6.30
CA ASN A 211 -20.64 4.79 5.65
C ASN A 211 -19.26 4.53 5.06
N LEU A 212 -18.68 3.37 5.39
CA LEU A 212 -17.55 2.84 4.67
C LEU A 212 -18.04 2.38 3.28
N TYR A 213 -17.38 2.84 2.22
CA TYR A 213 -17.65 2.43 0.85
C TYR A 213 -17.64 0.88 0.75
N PRO A 214 -18.62 0.23 0.08
CA PRO A 214 -19.67 0.82 -0.78
C PRO A 214 -21.03 1.04 -0.10
N GLY A 215 -21.07 1.27 1.22
CA GLY A 215 -22.33 1.56 1.93
C GLY A 215 -22.50 0.84 3.28
N THR A 216 -21.43 0.30 3.85
CA THR A 216 -21.47 -0.33 5.17
C THR A 216 -21.46 0.75 6.25
N PRO A 217 -22.42 0.80 7.17
CA PRO A 217 -22.41 1.77 8.28
C PRO A 217 -21.10 1.71 9.08
N LYS A 218 -20.59 2.88 9.46
CA LYS A 218 -19.30 3.04 10.14
C LYS A 218 -19.18 2.17 11.41
N ASP A 219 -20.19 2.20 12.27
CA ASP A 219 -20.17 1.44 13.52
C ASP A 219 -20.33 -0.08 13.29
N GLN A 220 -20.97 -0.48 12.20
CA GLN A 220 -21.02 -1.88 11.79
C GLN A 220 -19.64 -2.37 11.30
N ALA A 221 -18.93 -1.55 10.53
CA ALA A 221 -17.62 -1.89 9.98
C ALA A 221 -16.50 -1.85 11.04
N PHE A 222 -16.52 -0.86 11.93
CA PHE A 222 -15.41 -0.60 12.87
C PHE A 222 -15.75 -0.89 14.33
N GLY A 223 -16.96 -1.35 14.66
CA GLY A 223 -17.40 -1.58 16.03
C GLY A 223 -16.49 -2.49 16.84
N SER A 224 -15.95 -3.55 16.22
CA SER A 224 -14.97 -4.47 16.84
C SER A 224 -13.58 -3.85 17.05
N HIS A 225 -13.32 -2.69 16.42
CA HIS A 225 -12.04 -1.98 16.46
C HIS A 225 -12.11 -0.71 17.32
N TYR A 226 -13.22 -0.47 18.02
CA TYR A 226 -13.36 0.63 18.96
C TYR A 226 -12.80 0.22 20.32
N ASN A 227 -11.99 1.10 20.91
CA ASN A 227 -11.58 0.88 22.29
C ASN A 227 -12.80 1.01 23.21
N SER A 228 -12.90 0.04 24.12
CA SER A 228 -13.99 -0.08 25.09
C SER A 228 -13.86 0.93 26.25
N GLU A 229 -12.68 1.54 26.41
CA GLU A 229 -12.38 2.49 27.47
C GLU A 229 -12.69 3.93 27.00
N ARG A 230 -13.58 4.60 27.74
CA ARG A 230 -13.77 6.05 27.75
C ARG A 230 -13.12 6.63 28.99
#